data_AF-A0A1X7ABB6-F1
#
_entry.id   AF-A0A1X7ABB6-F1
#
_cell.length_a   1.000
_cell.length_b   1.000
_cell.length_c   1.000
_cell.angle_alpha   90.00
_cell.angle_beta   90.00
_cell.angle_gamma   90.00
#
_symmetry.space_group_name_H-M   'P 1'
#
loop_
_entity.id
_entity.type
_entity.pdbx_description
1 polymer ?
#
loop_
_entity_poly.entity_id
_entity_poly.type
_entity_poly.pdbx_seq_one_letter_code
_entity_poly.pdbx_strand_id
1 'polypeptide(L)'
;MIRAALLSLIAFPAAAQSVTATDDAIILHNQQEAPTDEVMVFTMPIGDVTVRHITSPNALGGCCPDTLEVVDLPEGYVAMPHAIEVEEGDTRAIFIRQYSGM
;
A
#
# COMPACT_ATOMS: atom_id res chain seq x y z
N MET A 1 -3.47 38.07 -37.49
CA MET A 1 -4.33 37.07 -36.81
C MET A 1 -3.49 35.81 -36.61
N ILE A 2 -2.98 35.54 -35.42
CA ILE A 2 -2.10 34.39 -35.14
C ILE A 2 -2.97 33.30 -34.49
N ARG A 3 -3.08 32.15 -35.17
CA ARG A 3 -3.76 30.95 -34.69
C ARG A 3 -2.76 30.02 -33.99
N ALA A 4 -3.15 29.63 -32.77
CA ALA A 4 -3.03 28.32 -32.12
C ALA A 4 -1.66 27.61 -32.01
N ALA A 5 -1.30 27.29 -30.77
CA ALA A 5 -1.04 25.91 -30.36
C ALA A 5 -1.33 25.80 -28.85
N LEU A 6 -2.57 25.48 -28.48
CA LEU A 6 -2.91 25.08 -27.12
C LEU A 6 -2.35 23.65 -26.96
N LEU A 7 -1.17 23.51 -26.37
CA LEU A 7 -0.65 22.22 -25.94
C LEU A 7 -1.63 21.68 -24.88
N SER A 8 -2.52 20.79 -25.29
CA SER A 8 -3.33 20.03 -24.36
C SER A 8 -2.39 19.00 -23.71
N LEU A 9 -1.91 19.32 -22.52
CA LEU A 9 -1.21 18.38 -21.67
C LEU A 9 -2.24 17.32 -21.26
N ILE A 10 -2.20 16.16 -21.89
CA ILE A 10 -2.95 14.99 -21.44
C ILE A 10 -2.25 14.56 -20.15
N ALA A 11 -2.79 14.99 -19.01
CA ALA A 11 -2.43 14.39 -17.74
C ALA A 11 -2.92 12.93 -17.80
N PHE A 12 -1.98 12.00 -17.99
CA PHE A 12 -2.24 10.61 -17.67
C PHE A 12 -2.61 10.58 -16.18
N PRO A 13 -3.71 9.93 -15.77
CA PRO A 13 -3.91 9.69 -14.36
C PRO A 13 -2.69 8.88 -13.89
N ALA A 14 -1.87 9.47 -13.02
CA ALA A 14 -0.97 8.67 -12.20
C ALA A 14 -1.88 7.63 -11.55
N ALA A 15 -1.59 6.34 -11.78
CA ALA A 15 -2.34 5.30 -11.12
C ALA A 15 -2.16 5.52 -9.62
N ALA A 16 -3.26 5.70 -8.89
CA ALA A 16 -3.18 6.04 -7.48
C ALA A 16 -2.70 4.82 -6.71
N GLN A 17 -1.75 5.03 -5.81
CA GLN A 17 -1.39 4.03 -4.83
C GLN A 17 -2.56 3.78 -3.89
N SER A 18 -2.74 2.53 -3.43
CA SER A 18 -3.76 2.25 -2.42
C SER A 18 -3.39 1.11 -1.49
N VAL A 19 -3.70 1.31 -0.21
CA VAL A 19 -3.75 0.26 0.81
C VAL A 19 -5.22 0.05 1.19
N THR A 20 -5.67 -1.20 1.12
CA THR A 20 -7.05 -1.57 1.44
C THR A 20 -7.09 -2.72 2.43
N ALA A 21 -8.16 -2.82 3.20
CA ALA A 21 -8.41 -3.94 4.09
C ALA A 21 -9.66 -4.71 3.65
N THR A 22 -9.58 -6.04 3.72
CA THR A 22 -10.72 -6.96 3.61
C THR A 22 -11.04 -7.54 5.00
N ASP A 23 -11.92 -8.53 5.08
CA ASP A 23 -12.22 -9.22 6.34
C ASP A 23 -11.00 -9.98 6.91
N ASP A 24 -10.04 -10.35 6.06
CA ASP A 24 -8.96 -11.27 6.41
C ASP A 24 -7.58 -10.90 5.85
N ALA A 25 -7.43 -9.74 5.21
CA ALA A 25 -6.17 -9.31 4.62
C ALA A 25 -6.04 -7.78 4.53
N ILE A 26 -4.80 -7.31 4.50
CA ILE A 26 -4.42 -5.95 4.10
C ILE A 26 -3.68 -6.05 2.77
N ILE A 27 -4.12 -5.29 1.76
CA ILE A 27 -3.63 -5.36 0.39
C ILE A 27 -2.97 -4.04 0.02
N LEU A 28 -1.74 -4.11 -0.48
CA LEU A 28 -1.03 -2.98 -1.08
C LEU A 28 -1.02 -3.15 -2.59
N HIS A 29 -1.59 -2.17 -3.28
CA HIS A 29 -1.43 -1.93 -4.71
C HIS A 29 -0.39 -0.82 -4.88
N ASN A 30 0.84 -1.18 -5.24
CA ASN A 30 1.88 -0.18 -5.45
C ASN A 30 1.74 0.38 -6.88
N GLN A 31 1.40 1.66 -6.99
CA GLN A 31 1.41 2.44 -8.23
C GLN A 31 2.33 3.67 -8.14
N GLN A 32 3.14 3.68 -7.09
CA GLN A 32 4.17 4.64 -6.71
C GLN A 32 3.79 6.12 -6.74
N GLU A 33 3.90 6.74 -5.57
CA GLU A 33 3.69 8.17 -5.38
C GLU A 33 4.94 8.85 -4.80
N ALA A 34 4.80 10.08 -4.31
CA ALA A 34 5.86 10.74 -3.56
C ALA A 34 6.23 9.91 -2.31
N PRO A 35 7.48 9.99 -1.81
CA PRO A 35 7.86 9.25 -0.62
C PRO A 35 7.02 9.69 0.58
N THR A 36 6.44 8.69 1.24
CA THR A 36 5.61 8.87 2.44
C THR A 36 5.96 7.82 3.48
N ASP A 37 5.61 8.10 4.72
CA ASP A 37 5.66 7.16 5.85
C ASP A 37 4.40 7.40 6.65
N GLU A 38 3.41 6.54 6.42
CA GLU A 38 2.05 6.70 6.90
C GLU A 38 1.65 5.54 7.80
N VAL A 39 0.91 5.85 8.86
CA VAL A 39 0.28 4.87 9.74
C VAL A 39 -1.22 4.94 9.53
N MET A 40 -1.81 3.80 9.18
CA MET A 40 -3.23 3.64 8.90
C MET A 40 -3.86 2.68 9.90
N VAL A 41 -5.10 2.95 10.27
CA VAL A 41 -5.91 2.06 11.10
C VAL A 41 -7.09 1.58 10.28
N PHE A 42 -7.24 0.27 10.17
CA PHE A 42 -8.35 -0.38 9.47
C PHE A 42 -9.24 -1.10 10.49
N THR A 43 -10.51 -0.72 10.55
CA THR A 43 -11.51 -1.44 11.35
C THR A 43 -11.98 -2.67 10.56
N MET A 44 -11.59 -3.86 11.03
CA MET A 44 -11.95 -5.16 10.47
C MET A 44 -12.96 -5.87 11.38
N PRO A 45 -13.64 -6.95 10.93
CA PRO A 45 -14.54 -7.74 11.79
C PRO A 45 -13.85 -8.29 13.06
N ILE A 46 -12.54 -8.45 13.02
CA ILE A 46 -11.71 -8.95 14.13
C ILE A 46 -11.30 -7.86 15.12
N GLY A 47 -11.55 -6.58 14.81
CA GLY A 47 -11.07 -5.41 15.54
C GLY A 47 -10.23 -4.48 14.66
N ASP A 48 -9.64 -3.47 15.28
CA ASP A 48 -8.78 -2.51 14.58
C ASP A 48 -7.39 -3.12 14.32
N VAL A 49 -6.90 -2.94 13.09
CA VAL A 49 -5.55 -3.34 12.66
C VAL A 49 -4.78 -2.09 12.27
N THR A 50 -3.59 -1.91 12.87
CA THR A 50 -2.72 -0.78 12.54
C THR A 50 -1.62 -1.25 11.61
N VAL A 51 -1.46 -0.56 10.48
CA VAL A 51 -0.39 -0.83 9.52
C VAL A 51 0.43 0.42 9.26
N ARG A 52 1.71 0.23 8.99
CA ARG A 52 2.62 1.26 8.51
C ARG A 52 2.92 0.99 7.05
N HIS A 53 2.81 2.01 6.24
CA HIS A 53 3.10 1.96 4.81
C HIS A 53 4.17 3.01 4.51
N ILE A 54 5.28 2.53 3.94
CA ILE A 54 6.44 3.34 3.59
C ILE A 54 6.57 3.29 2.08
N THR A 55 6.43 4.45 1.44
CA THR A 55 6.61 4.61 -0.01
C THR A 55 8.02 5.09 -0.30
N SER A 56 8.73 4.37 -1.17
CA SER A 56 10.10 4.72 -1.54
C SER A 56 10.13 5.76 -2.67
N PRO A 57 11.04 6.75 -2.62
CA PRO A 57 11.16 7.72 -3.70
C PRO A 57 11.58 7.03 -5.00
N ASN A 58 11.01 7.52 -6.11
CA ASN A 58 11.40 7.08 -7.44
C ASN A 58 12.89 7.38 -7.71
N ALA A 59 13.71 6.33 -7.83
CA ALA A 59 15.14 6.44 -8.09
C ALA A 59 15.45 6.18 -9.58
N LEU A 60 16.23 7.06 -10.20
CA LEU A 60 16.66 6.86 -11.58
C LEU A 60 17.47 5.56 -11.72
N GLY A 61 16.89 4.56 -12.39
CA GLY A 61 17.52 3.29 -12.71
C GLY A 61 17.39 2.19 -11.64
N GLY A 62 16.49 2.33 -10.66
CA GLY A 62 16.26 1.35 -9.60
C GLY A 62 14.83 0.81 -9.53
N CYS A 63 14.68 -0.36 -8.91
CA CYS A 63 13.42 -0.87 -8.39
C CYS A 63 13.00 0.00 -7.20
N CYS A 64 11.74 0.39 -7.13
CA CYS A 64 11.23 1.24 -6.06
C CYS A 64 10.12 0.54 -5.29
N PRO A 65 10.48 -0.43 -4.44
CA PRO A 65 9.51 -1.19 -3.68
C PRO A 65 8.96 -0.34 -2.53
N ASP A 66 7.68 -0.54 -2.26
CA ASP A 66 7.01 0.01 -1.10
C ASP A 66 6.86 -1.07 -0.04
N THR A 67 6.98 -0.66 1.22
CA THR A 67 6.88 -1.56 2.36
C THR A 67 5.53 -1.39 3.03
N LEU A 68 4.83 -2.49 3.25
CA LEU A 68 3.67 -2.55 4.14
C LEU A 68 4.01 -3.44 5.33
N GLU A 69 3.80 -2.95 6.54
CA GLU A 69 4.09 -3.65 7.80
C GLU A 69 2.87 -3.57 8.71
N VAL A 70 2.51 -4.68 9.35
CA VAL A 70 1.50 -4.68 10.42
C VAL A 70 2.16 -4.33 11.75
N VAL A 71 1.70 -3.22 12.35
CA VAL A 71 2.25 -2.65 13.58
C VAL A 71 1.50 -3.14 14.81
N ASP A 72 0.18 -3.29 14.71
CA ASP A 72 -0.68 -3.72 15.81
C ASP A 72 -1.86 -4.55 15.32
N LEU A 73 -2.25 -5.54 16.13
CA LEU A 73 -3.34 -6.47 15.85
C LEU A 73 -4.15 -6.77 17.12
N PRO A 74 -5.44 -7.08 16.98
CA PRO A 74 -6.24 -7.62 18.08
C PRO A 74 -5.63 -8.91 18.66
N GLU A 75 -5.79 -9.10 19.96
CA GLU A 75 -5.29 -10.29 20.66
C GLU A 75 -5.84 -11.58 20.05
N GLY A 76 -4.97 -12.59 19.92
CA GLY A 76 -5.34 -13.88 19.34
C GLY A 76 -5.31 -13.91 17.81
N TYR A 77 -4.77 -12.90 17.14
CA TYR A 77 -4.54 -12.87 15.69
C TYR A 77 -3.06 -12.68 15.34
N VAL A 78 -2.69 -13.10 14.12
CA VAL A 78 -1.34 -12.95 13.55
C VAL A 78 -1.41 -12.48 12.10
N ALA A 79 -0.42 -11.69 11.69
CA ALA A 79 -0.20 -11.28 10.31
C ALA A 79 0.80 -12.20 9.60
N MET A 80 0.46 -12.64 8.39
CA MET A 80 1.27 -13.58 7.60
C MET A 80 1.34 -13.14 6.13
N PRO A 81 2.52 -12.71 5.63
CA PRO A 81 3.69 -12.32 6.42
C PRO A 81 3.41 -11.07 7.27
N HIS A 82 4.25 -10.76 8.26
CA HIS A 82 4.08 -9.54 9.07
C HIS A 82 4.37 -8.24 8.30
N ALA A 83 5.22 -8.33 7.27
CA ALA A 83 5.60 -7.25 6.38
C ALA A 83 5.82 -7.78 4.96
N ILE A 84 5.60 -6.91 3.97
CA ILE A 84 5.83 -7.17 2.55
C ILE A 84 6.54 -5.99 1.91
N GLU A 85 7.40 -6.30 0.95
CA GLU A 85 7.88 -5.34 -0.06
C GLU A 85 7.13 -5.61 -1.38
N VAL A 86 6.64 -4.56 -2.00
CA VAL A 86 5.82 -4.60 -3.23
C VAL A 86 6.44 -3.68 -4.26
N GLU A 87 6.88 -4.24 -5.38
CA GLU A 87 7.45 -3.50 -6.50
C GLU A 87 6.40 -2.58 -7.16
N GLU A 88 6.87 -1.53 -7.85
CA GLU A 88 6.00 -0.68 -8.66
C GLU A 88 5.24 -1.53 -9.69
N GLY A 89 3.92 -1.35 -9.76
CA GLY A 89 3.04 -2.11 -10.65
C GLY A 89 2.55 -3.45 -10.08
N ASP A 90 3.10 -3.89 -8.95
CA ASP A 90 2.70 -5.13 -8.30
C ASP A 90 1.60 -4.92 -7.25
N THR A 91 1.01 -6.05 -6.84
CA THR A 91 0.05 -6.13 -5.75
C THR A 91 0.40 -7.29 -4.85
N ARG A 92 0.41 -7.06 -3.54
CA ARG A 92 0.58 -8.13 -2.55
C ARG A 92 -0.29 -7.88 -1.33
N ALA A 93 -0.44 -8.92 -0.51
CA ALA A 93 -1.28 -8.89 0.67
C ALA A 93 -0.59 -9.47 1.90
N ILE A 94 -0.96 -8.95 3.05
CA ILE A 94 -0.70 -9.52 4.37
C ILE A 94 -2.00 -10.15 4.86
N PHE A 95 -1.98 -11.46 5.15
CA PHE A 95 -3.16 -12.17 5.65
C PHE A 95 -3.23 -12.09 7.17
N ILE A 96 -4.40 -11.78 7.70
CA ILE A 96 -4.68 -11.81 9.14
C ILE A 96 -5.41 -13.11 9.47
N ARG A 97 -4.91 -13.85 10.45
CA ARG A 97 -5.41 -15.18 10.83
C ARG A 97 -5.53 -15.29 12.34
N GLN A 98 -6.56 -15.99 12.81
CA GLN A 98 -6.65 -16.32 14.22
C GLN A 98 -5.51 -17.27 14.60
N TYR A 99 -4.79 -16.93 15.65
CA TYR A 99 -3.77 -17.78 16.23
C TYR A 99 -4.43 -18.90 17.05
N SER A 100 -4.59 -20.07 16.44
CA SER A 100 -4.88 -21.30 17.18
C SER A 100 -3.56 -21.84 17.74
N GLY A 101 -3.09 -21.27 18.85
CA GLY A 101 -1.89 -21.77 19.52
C GLY A 101 -1.94 -23.30 19.68
N MET A 102 -0.88 -23.97 19.25
CA MET A 102 -0.58 -25.34 19.66
C MET A 102 0.25 -25.30 20.94
#